data_AF-D5E8T8-F1
#
_entry.id   AF-D5E8T8-F1
#
_cell.length_a   1.000
_cell.length_b   1.000
_cell.length_c   1.000
_cell.angle_alpha   90.00
_cell.angle_beta   90.00
_cell.angle_gamma   90.00
#
_symmetry.space_group_name_H-M   'P 1'
#
loop_
_entity.id
_entity.type
_entity.pdbx_description
1 polymer ?
#
loop_
_entity_poly.entity_id
_entity_poly.type
_entity_poly.pdbx_seq_one_letter_code
_entity_poly.pdbx_strand_id
1 'polypeptide(L)'
;MIIRFYKSQSERHIKDYQAFLITMEAPENNGFEIIPPEPRAGDNVTIRGTSSAESVEIAMTFIRTVPVAGGKYKCRMPDTEVPERPNQLTVRAENVKDLKVRVKILLWMTRRARASDGVAEICESNVPSGKYDIRIEGNAADG
;
A
#
# COMPACT_ATOMS: atom_id res chain seq x y z
N MET A 1 1.32 2.50 1.78
CA MET A 1 1.61 1.34 0.90
C MET A 1 2.86 1.61 0.09
N ILE A 2 3.80 0.66 0.09
CA ILE A 2 5.07 0.76 -0.63
C ILE A 2 5.13 -0.41 -1.61
N ILE A 3 5.22 -0.13 -2.91
CA ILE A 3 5.32 -1.14 -3.96
C ILE A 3 6.74 -1.09 -4.55
N ARG A 4 7.43 -2.23 -4.53
CA ARG A 4 8.76 -2.42 -5.10
C ARG A 4 8.62 -3.17 -6.43
N PHE A 5 9.48 -2.93 -7.41
CA PHE A 5 9.34 -3.54 -8.74
C PHE A 5 10.67 -4.15 -9.21
N TYR A 6 10.62 -5.30 -9.90
CA TYR A 6 11.80 -5.94 -10.53
C TYR A 6 11.50 -6.38 -11.98
N LYS A 7 12.58 -6.54 -12.76
CA LYS A 7 12.57 -7.06 -14.12
C LYS A 7 12.44 -8.59 -14.12
N SER A 8 11.42 -9.11 -14.79
CA SER A 8 11.22 -10.56 -14.95
C SER A 8 12.41 -11.16 -15.71
N GLN A 9 13.21 -11.97 -15.02
CA GLN A 9 14.18 -12.88 -15.61
C GLN A 9 13.62 -14.29 -15.37
N SER A 10 13.26 -14.98 -16.46
CA SER A 10 12.92 -16.42 -16.56
C SER A 10 12.26 -17.08 -15.34
N GLU A 11 10.98 -17.45 -15.48
CA GLU A 11 10.20 -18.35 -14.62
C GLU A 11 11.03 -19.18 -13.61
N ARG A 12 11.30 -18.60 -12.44
CA ARG A 12 11.71 -19.33 -11.26
C ARG A 12 11.03 -18.68 -10.07
N HIS A 13 9.86 -19.22 -9.72
CA HIS A 13 9.24 -19.23 -8.39
C HIS A 13 9.75 -18.14 -7.43
N ILE A 14 9.53 -16.87 -7.75
CA ILE A 14 9.58 -15.82 -6.74
C ILE A 14 8.25 -15.97 -6.03
N LYS A 15 8.27 -16.64 -4.87
CA LYS A 15 7.15 -16.57 -3.93
C LYS A 15 6.93 -15.09 -3.67
N ASP A 16 5.80 -14.56 -4.14
CA ASP A 16 5.39 -13.17 -3.92
C ASP A 16 5.18 -12.98 -2.41
N TYR A 17 6.27 -12.72 -1.68
CA TYR A 17 6.20 -12.45 -0.26
C TYR A 17 5.55 -11.09 -0.08
N GLN A 18 4.29 -11.14 0.34
CA GLN A 18 3.51 -10.00 0.74
C GLN A 18 3.97 -9.56 2.14
N ALA A 19 5.03 -8.76 2.23
CA ALA A 19 5.45 -8.21 3.52
C ALA A 19 4.44 -7.14 3.96
N PHE A 20 3.98 -7.21 5.20
CA PHE A 20 3.05 -6.25 5.77
C PHE A 20 3.58 -5.79 7.11
N LEU A 21 3.67 -4.48 7.29
CA LEU A 21 4.17 -3.86 8.51
C LEU A 21 3.05 -3.03 9.12
N ILE A 22 2.72 -3.31 10.38
CA ILE A 22 1.88 -2.46 11.22
C ILE A 22 2.83 -1.72 12.17
N THR A 23 2.72 -0.41 12.20
CA THR A 23 3.37 0.42 13.22
C THR A 23 2.30 1.20 13.98
N MET A 24 2.50 1.33 15.29
CA MET A 24 1.62 2.09 16.18
C MET A 24 2.47 3.07 16.94
N GLU A 25 2.14 4.36 16.84
CA GLU A 25 2.80 5.41 17.60
C GLU A 25 1.84 5.87 18.70
N ALA A 26 2.22 5.63 19.95
CA ALA A 26 1.51 6.13 21.13
C ALA A 26 2.53 6.43 22.23
N PRO A 27 2.38 7.55 22.99
CA PRO A 27 3.37 8.00 23.95
C PRO A 27 3.53 7.05 25.16
N GLU A 28 2.54 6.22 25.47
CA GLU A 28 2.60 5.19 26.51
C GLU A 28 1.90 3.93 26.01
N ASN A 29 2.67 2.93 25.55
CA ASN A 29 2.11 1.77 24.88
C ASN A 29 2.53 0.44 25.53
N ASN A 30 1.86 0.09 26.63
CA ASN A 30 1.94 -1.26 27.20
C ASN A 30 0.63 -2.00 26.93
N GLY A 31 0.63 -2.92 25.95
CA GLY A 31 -0.45 -3.91 25.80
C GLY A 31 -1.20 -3.97 24.47
N PHE A 32 -0.64 -3.47 23.36
CA PHE A 32 -1.21 -3.77 22.04
C PHE A 32 -0.66 -5.08 21.48
N GLU A 33 -1.56 -5.96 21.04
CA GLU A 33 -1.28 -7.24 20.41
C GLU A 33 -1.86 -7.28 18.99
N ILE A 34 -1.17 -7.98 18.10
CA ILE A 34 -1.63 -8.29 16.75
C ILE A 34 -2.03 -9.76 16.72
N ILE A 35 -3.26 -10.04 16.27
CA ILE A 35 -3.81 -11.39 16.21
C ILE A 35 -4.21 -11.70 14.76
N PRO A 36 -3.67 -12.78 14.16
CA PRO A 36 -2.62 -13.64 14.69
C PRO A 36 -1.26 -12.91 14.72
N PRO A 37 -0.30 -13.32 15.58
CA PRO A 37 1.02 -12.69 15.68
C PRO A 37 1.85 -12.74 14.38
N GLU A 38 1.59 -13.75 13.55
CA GLU A 38 2.20 -13.92 12.23
C GLU A 38 1.09 -14.03 11.17
N PRO A 39 0.47 -12.90 10.79
CA PRO A 39 -0.64 -12.91 9.85
C PRO A 39 -0.17 -13.31 8.45
N ARG A 40 -0.99 -14.13 7.80
CA ARG A 40 -0.81 -14.61 6.43
C ARG A 40 -1.81 -13.95 5.50
N ALA A 41 -1.51 -14.02 4.21
CA ALA A 41 -2.43 -13.51 3.19
C ALA A 41 -3.80 -14.22 3.31
N GLY A 42 -4.85 -13.41 3.48
CA GLY A 42 -6.22 -13.89 3.68
C GLY A 42 -6.68 -13.92 5.15
N ASP A 43 -5.77 -13.73 6.11
CA ASP A 43 -6.15 -13.65 7.52
C ASP A 43 -6.83 -12.32 7.84
N ASN A 44 -7.82 -12.38 8.74
CA ASN A 44 -8.32 -11.18 9.40
C ASN A 44 -7.35 -10.78 10.51
N VAL A 45 -6.68 -9.64 10.35
CA VAL A 45 -5.75 -9.11 11.35
C VAL A 45 -6.52 -8.24 12.33
N THR A 46 -6.49 -8.60 13.61
CA THR A 46 -7.05 -7.80 14.69
C THR A 46 -5.91 -7.18 15.49
N ILE A 47 -5.98 -5.85 15.67
CA ILE A 47 -5.11 -5.13 16.60
C ILE A 47 -5.95 -4.83 17.84
N ARG A 48 -5.50 -5.29 19.01
CA ARG A 48 -6.21 -5.07 20.27
C ARG A 48 -5.26 -4.48 21.30
N GLY A 49 -5.73 -3.50 22.05
CA GLY A 49 -4.98 -2.94 23.17
C GLY A 49 -5.75 -1.81 23.82
N THR A 50 -5.15 -1.23 24.86
CA THR A 50 -5.69 -0.11 25.61
C THR A 50 -4.67 1.01 25.63
N SER A 51 -5.11 2.25 25.45
CA SER A 51 -4.26 3.43 25.60
C SER A 51 -4.94 4.44 26.51
N SER A 52 -4.13 5.16 27.29
CA SER A 52 -4.54 6.36 28.04
C SER A 52 -4.56 7.62 27.16
N ALA A 53 -4.03 7.55 25.93
CA ALA A 53 -4.00 8.66 25.00
C ALA A 53 -5.39 8.97 24.42
N GLU A 54 -5.62 10.24 24.09
CA GLU A 54 -6.87 10.70 23.46
C GLU A 54 -7.08 10.09 22.06
N SER A 55 -5.99 9.77 21.36
CA SER A 55 -6.00 9.10 20.07
C SER A 55 -4.79 8.18 19.90
N VAL A 56 -4.97 7.11 19.14
CA VAL A 56 -3.89 6.18 18.76
C VAL A 56 -3.75 6.20 17.26
N GLU A 57 -2.56 6.51 16.76
CA GLU A 57 -2.28 6.45 15.33
C GLU A 57 -1.87 5.04 14.91
N ILE A 58 -2.56 4.51 13.90
CA ILE A 58 -2.27 3.20 13.32
C ILE A 58 -1.82 3.41 11.88
N ALA A 59 -0.59 2.98 11.59
CA ALA A 59 -0.05 3.01 10.24
C ALA A 59 0.07 1.58 9.69
N MET A 60 -0.43 1.42 8.46
CA MET A 60 -0.52 0.14 7.80
C MET A 60 0.22 0.19 6.46
N THR A 61 1.32 -0.57 6.36
CA THR A 61 2.15 -0.59 5.16
C THR A 61 2.10 -1.93 4.45
N PHE A 62 1.62 -1.88 3.21
CA PHE A 62 1.60 -3.02 2.32
C PHE A 62 2.77 -3.00 1.31
N ILE A 63 3.59 -4.07 1.40
CA ILE A 63 4.69 -4.61 0.57
C ILE A 63 4.35 -5.41 -0.69
N ARG A 64 4.29 -4.84 -1.91
CA ARG A 64 4.14 -5.70 -3.11
C ARG A 64 5.30 -5.60 -4.05
N THR A 65 5.67 -6.75 -4.60
CA THR A 65 6.55 -6.84 -5.75
C THR A 65 5.74 -7.16 -7.00
N VAL A 66 5.89 -6.36 -8.07
CA VAL A 66 5.03 -6.44 -9.26
C VAL A 66 5.88 -6.62 -10.52
N PRO A 67 5.52 -7.56 -11.42
CA PRO A 67 6.27 -7.81 -12.64
C PRO A 67 6.14 -6.65 -13.64
N VAL A 68 7.23 -6.42 -14.38
CA VAL A 68 7.29 -5.48 -15.50
C VAL A 68 7.21 -6.23 -16.82
N ALA A 69 6.31 -5.78 -17.72
CA ALA A 69 6.17 -6.31 -19.07
C ALA A 69 6.19 -5.16 -20.09
N GLY A 70 7.10 -5.24 -21.07
CA GLY A 70 7.25 -4.20 -22.10
C GLY A 70 7.53 -2.80 -21.52
N GLY A 71 8.32 -2.73 -20.43
CA GLY A 71 8.65 -1.48 -19.74
C GLY A 71 7.51 -0.87 -18.90
N LYS A 72 6.37 -1.58 -18.75
CA LYS A 72 5.21 -1.12 -17.99
C LYS A 72 4.90 -2.05 -16.84
N TYR A 73 4.36 -1.49 -15.77
CA TYR A 73 3.89 -2.25 -14.62
C TYR A 73 2.41 -1.96 -14.37
N LYS A 74 1.71 -2.94 -13.80
CA LYS A 74 0.31 -2.84 -13.40
C LYS A 74 0.06 -3.64 -12.14
N CYS A 75 -0.66 -3.06 -11.19
CA CYS A 75 -1.15 -3.71 -9.99
C CYS A 75 -2.62 -3.32 -9.80
N ARG A 76 -3.45 -4.28 -9.41
CA ARG A 76 -4.85 -4.06 -9.06
C ARG A 76 -5.09 -4.54 -7.64
N MET A 77 -5.79 -3.72 -6.88
CA MET A 77 -6.24 -4.02 -5.53
C MET A 77 -7.75 -3.80 -5.49
N PRO A 78 -8.54 -4.85 -5.77
CA PRO A 78 -9.98 -4.77 -5.65
C PRO A 78 -10.39 -4.66 -4.17
N ASP A 79 -11.58 -4.13 -3.94
CA ASP A 79 -12.25 -4.12 -2.63
C ASP A 79 -11.39 -3.59 -1.47
N THR A 80 -10.50 -2.63 -1.77
CA THR A 80 -9.67 -2.00 -0.73
C THR A 80 -10.52 -1.07 0.09
N GLU A 81 -10.65 -1.36 1.37
CA GLU A 81 -11.43 -0.57 2.32
C GLU A 81 -10.60 0.58 2.89
N VAL A 82 -11.10 1.80 2.70
CA VAL A 82 -10.55 3.01 3.30
C VAL A 82 -11.41 3.36 4.52
N PRO A 83 -10.78 3.54 5.71
CA PRO A 83 -11.52 3.85 6.93
C PRO A 83 -12.10 5.27 6.93
N GLU A 84 -12.93 5.57 7.93
CA GLU A 84 -13.42 6.93 8.17
C GLU A 84 -12.28 7.94 8.37
N ARG A 85 -12.61 9.21 8.16
CA ARG A 85 -11.65 10.31 8.37
C ARG A 85 -11.46 10.58 9.88
N PRO A 86 -10.28 11.07 10.32
CA PRO A 86 -9.10 11.38 9.52
C PRO A 86 -8.37 10.12 9.07
N ASN A 87 -7.91 10.11 7.81
CA ASN A 87 -7.09 9.03 7.26
C ASN A 87 -6.08 9.60 6.24
N GLN A 88 -5.08 8.79 5.92
CA GLN A 88 -4.08 9.11 4.90
C GLN A 88 -3.77 7.86 4.07
N LEU A 89 -3.83 8.01 2.75
CA LEU A 89 -3.46 6.97 1.80
C LEU A 89 -2.20 7.40 1.03
N THR A 90 -1.11 6.68 1.27
CA THR A 90 0.15 6.85 0.52
C THR A 90 0.37 5.66 -0.40
N VAL A 91 0.60 5.94 -1.68
CA VAL A 91 1.04 5.00 -2.71
C VAL A 91 2.43 5.40 -3.16
N ARG A 92 3.42 4.55 -2.86
CA ARG A 92 4.81 4.73 -3.28
C ARG A 92 5.23 3.62 -4.23
N ALA A 93 5.94 3.99 -5.29
CA ALA A 93 6.52 3.09 -6.28
C ALA A 93 8.02 3.35 -6.42
N GLU A 94 8.81 2.27 -6.40
CA GLU A 94 10.28 2.29 -6.56
C GLU A 94 10.73 1.67 -7.88
N ASN A 95 11.87 2.08 -8.44
CA ASN A 95 12.37 1.67 -9.76
C ASN A 95 11.40 1.99 -10.92
N VAL A 96 10.79 3.19 -10.87
CA VAL A 96 9.80 3.63 -11.86
C VAL A 96 10.15 5.00 -12.45
N LYS A 97 9.60 5.32 -13.63
CA LYS A 97 9.65 6.66 -14.24
C LYS A 97 8.47 7.53 -13.83
N ASP A 98 7.32 6.89 -13.61
CA ASP A 98 6.09 7.54 -13.19
C ASP A 98 5.21 6.57 -12.42
N LEU A 99 4.23 7.14 -11.73
CA LEU A 99 3.18 6.45 -10.99
C LEU A 99 1.83 7.06 -11.38
N LYS A 100 0.87 6.20 -11.72
CA LYS A 100 -0.52 6.57 -11.92
C LYS A 100 -1.42 5.67 -11.09
N VAL A 101 -2.24 6.30 -10.26
CA VAL A 101 -3.22 5.64 -9.41
C VAL A 101 -4.60 6.04 -9.88
N ARG A 102 -5.43 5.05 -10.20
CA ARG A 102 -6.86 5.24 -10.50
C ARG A 102 -7.66 4.56 -9.41
N VAL A 103 -8.66 5.25 -8.89
CA VAL A 103 -9.56 4.72 -7.87
C VAL A 103 -11.00 4.88 -8.33
N LYS A 104 -11.86 3.92 -7.99
CA LYS A 104 -13.29 3.96 -8.29
C LYS A 104 -14.12 3.63 -7.05
N ILE A 105 -15.02 4.53 -6.67
CA ILE A 105 -16.20 4.23 -5.83
C ILE A 105 -17.45 4.29 -6.72
N LEU A 106 -17.76 5.49 -7.22
CA LEU A 106 -18.86 5.76 -8.16
C LEU A 106 -18.31 6.25 -9.51
N LEU A 107 -17.39 7.21 -9.48
CA LEU A 107 -16.68 7.75 -10.63
C LEU A 107 -15.19 7.41 -10.56
N TRP A 108 -14.53 7.36 -11.73
CA TRP A 108 -13.09 7.15 -11.79
C TRP A 108 -12.34 8.45 -11.45
N MET A 109 -11.54 8.39 -10.40
CA MET A 109 -10.57 9.43 -10.05
C MET A 109 -9.18 8.96 -10.43
N THR A 110 -8.35 9.86 -10.97
CA THR A 110 -6.97 9.56 -11.36
C THR A 110 -6.01 10.55 -10.71
N ARG A 111 -4.89 10.04 -10.20
CA ARG A 111 -3.72 10.77 -9.72
C ARG A 111 -2.48 10.28 -10.43
N ARG A 112 -1.50 11.18 -10.59
CA ARG A 112 -0.25 10.91 -11.29
C ARG A 112 0.90 11.60 -10.56
N ALA A 113 2.04 10.93 -10.49
CA ALA A 113 3.30 11.48 -10.02
C ALA A 113 4.42 11.06 -10.96
N ARG A 114 5.38 11.94 -11.19
CA ARG A 114 6.65 11.61 -11.87
C ARG A 114 7.65 11.15 -10.81
N ALA A 115 8.51 10.21 -11.16
CA ALA A 115 9.56 9.78 -10.26
C ALA A 115 10.68 10.82 -10.11
N SER A 116 11.20 10.94 -8.90
CA SER A 116 12.53 11.51 -8.60
C SER A 116 13.42 10.36 -8.15
N ASP A 117 14.60 10.21 -8.78
CA ASP A 117 15.57 9.17 -8.44
C ASP A 117 14.97 7.75 -8.40
N GLY A 118 14.10 7.45 -9.38
CA GLY A 118 13.44 6.16 -9.51
C GLY A 118 12.27 5.94 -8.54
N VAL A 119 11.91 6.95 -7.72
CA VAL A 119 10.81 6.87 -6.74
C VAL A 119 9.69 7.84 -7.10
N ALA A 120 8.47 7.34 -7.25
CA ALA A 120 7.28 8.16 -7.42
C ALA A 120 6.29 7.90 -6.27
N GLU A 121 5.68 8.95 -5.75
CA GLU A 121 4.77 8.88 -4.61
C GLU A 121 3.54 9.75 -4.79
N ILE A 122 2.39 9.26 -4.33
CA ILE A 122 1.15 9.99 -4.18
C ILE A 122 0.71 9.83 -2.72
N CYS A 123 0.47 10.94 -2.04
CA CYS A 123 -0.04 10.98 -0.68
C CYS A 123 -1.32 11.82 -0.67
N GLU A 124 -2.43 11.24 -0.23
CA GLU A 124 -3.73 11.89 -0.16
C GLU A 124 -4.30 11.74 1.25
N SER A 125 -4.67 12.85 1.87
CA SER A 125 -5.29 12.89 3.20
C SER A 125 -6.80 13.03 3.09
N ASN A 126 -7.53 12.61 4.11
CA ASN A 126 -8.99 12.71 4.19
C ASN A 126 -9.71 12.05 3.01
N VAL A 127 -9.20 10.90 2.56
CA VAL A 127 -9.81 10.12 1.50
C VAL A 127 -11.20 9.66 1.99
N PRO A 128 -12.27 9.77 1.17
CA PRO A 128 -13.58 9.30 1.57
C PRO A 128 -13.55 7.82 1.98
N SER A 129 -14.28 7.46 3.03
CA SER A 129 -14.42 6.07 3.45
C SER A 129 -15.15 5.24 2.40
N GLY A 130 -14.91 3.93 2.44
CA GLY A 130 -15.59 2.96 1.59
C GLY A 130 -14.64 2.03 0.84
N LYS A 131 -15.21 1.19 -0.03
CA LYS A 131 -14.47 0.19 -0.80
C LYS A 131 -14.13 0.72 -2.19
N TYR A 132 -12.85 0.56 -2.56
CA TYR A 132 -12.31 1.06 -3.81
C TYR A 132 -11.72 -0.06 -4.67
N ASP A 133 -11.94 0.01 -5.99
CA ASP A 133 -11.07 -0.67 -6.98
C ASP A 133 -9.89 0.25 -7.28
N ILE A 134 -8.72 -0.06 -6.70
CA ILE A 134 -7.49 0.70 -6.90
C ILE A 134 -6.67 0.04 -8.01
N ARG A 135 -6.31 0.83 -9.01
CA ARG A 135 -5.44 0.43 -10.13
C ARG A 135 -4.21 1.30 -10.16
N ILE A 136 -3.06 0.65 -10.13
CA ILE A 136 -1.76 1.28 -10.08
C ILE A 136 -1.02 0.86 -11.33
N GLU A 137 -0.59 1.83 -12.12
CA GLU A 137 0.10 1.57 -13.38
C GLU A 137 1.15 2.65 -13.63
N GLY A 138 2.11 2.34 -14.48
CA GLY A 138 3.12 3.30 -14.90
C GLY A 138 4.19 2.66 -15.76
N ASN A 139 5.24 3.44 -16.01
CA ASN A 139 6.43 3.01 -16.72
C ASN A 139 7.54 2.69 -15.72
N ALA A 140 8.18 1.53 -15.89
CA ALA A 140 9.35 1.15 -15.10
C ALA A 140 10.57 1.99 -15.51
N ALA A 141 11.50 2.19 -14.57
CA ALA A 141 12.83 2.71 -14.89
C ALA A 141 13.55 1.75 -15.85
N ASP A 142 14.51 2.27 -16.61
CA ASP A 142 15.37 1.42 -17.45
C ASP A 142 16.31 0.64 -16.52
N GLY A 143 16.37 -0.68 -16.67
CA GLY A 143 17.08 -1.59 -15.77
C GLY A 143 16.62 -3.02 -15.95
#